data_AF-A0A924LHT9-F1
#
_entry.id   AF-A0A924LHT9-F1
#
_cell.length_a   1.000
_cell.length_b   1.000
_cell.length_c   1.000
_cell.angle_alpha   90.00
_cell.angle_beta   90.00
_cell.angle_gamma   90.00
#
_symmetry.space_group_name_H-M   'P 1'
#
loop_
_entity.id
_entity.type
_entity.pdbx_description
1 polymer ?
#
loop_
_entity_poly.entity_id
_entity_poly.type
_entity_poly.pdbx_seq_one_letter_code
_entity_poly.pdbx_strand_id
1 'polypeptide(L)'
;LVGRILIRLGAQGAGWRGFAAFIARRALRTLPLYVLWLAVLLAVFPPRQDVLAVGLRLLTLTQNFLAPMPADYYFAVSWSLTIECWFYLLFGAAYLVAAHAQNSVRATRWCLAGFLLAPLIARLLYGDKPALVPFRLDDLIYGVLFAKLAARNSRLLDYPRACFIAGLAVVTMLGADLLIPALHSNTLVAGCALCLPAAVRINHLAQWLAVPVRWIASRSYALYLIHLTILADVVEINFWQTGLLPVPACIAVAMLLPCLLAELSYRLLERPLLRLHEASGFTSRYHPPAGAISGTAP
;
A
#
# COMPACT_ATOMS: atom_id res chain seq x y z
N LEU A 1 -6.14 -9.04 3.00
CA LEU A 1 -5.39 -7.96 3.70
C LEU A 1 -4.01 -8.46 4.13
N VAL A 2 -3.05 -7.54 4.25
CA VAL A 2 -1.67 -7.74 4.71
C VAL A 2 -1.59 -8.57 5.99
N GLY A 3 -2.48 -8.35 6.96
CA GLY A 3 -2.44 -9.13 8.20
C GLY A 3 -2.82 -10.62 8.08
N ARG A 4 -3.33 -11.08 6.92
CA ARG A 4 -3.42 -12.52 6.64
C ARG A 4 -2.05 -13.17 6.42
N ILE A 5 -0.97 -12.39 6.29
CA ILE A 5 0.41 -12.89 6.22
C ILE A 5 0.76 -13.61 7.51
N LEU A 6 0.61 -12.96 8.67
CA LEU A 6 0.88 -13.58 9.97
C LEU A 6 -0.03 -14.78 10.23
N ILE A 7 -1.30 -14.68 9.85
CA ILE A 7 -2.26 -15.76 10.05
C ILE A 7 -1.89 -16.97 9.18
N ARG A 8 -1.48 -16.76 7.91
CA ARG A 8 -1.07 -17.85 7.02
C ARG A 8 0.31 -18.41 7.33
N LEU A 9 1.28 -17.56 7.68
CA LEU A 9 2.64 -18.01 8.02
C LEU A 9 2.67 -18.70 9.40
N GLY A 10 1.95 -18.16 10.38
CA GLY A 10 1.94 -18.67 11.75
C GLY A 10 1.01 -19.85 12.00
N ALA A 11 -0.16 -19.93 11.34
CA ALA A 11 -1.13 -20.99 11.62
C ALA A 11 -0.86 -22.30 10.86
N GLN A 12 0.06 -22.31 9.89
CA GLN A 12 0.21 -23.45 8.95
C GLN A 12 1.62 -24.02 8.89
N GLY A 13 2.55 -23.56 9.74
CA GLY A 13 3.96 -23.95 9.62
C GLY A 13 4.52 -23.65 8.23
N ALA A 14 3.99 -22.62 7.56
CA ALA A 14 4.33 -22.32 6.18
C ALA A 14 5.77 -21.80 6.15
N GLY A 15 6.71 -22.71 5.91
CA GLY A 15 8.13 -22.39 5.75
C GLY A 15 8.40 -21.55 4.50
N TRP A 16 9.66 -21.45 4.12
CA TRP A 16 10.15 -20.60 3.02
C TRP A 16 9.37 -20.75 1.70
N ARG A 17 8.87 -21.95 1.37
CA ARG A 17 8.04 -22.18 0.17
C ARG A 17 6.70 -21.44 0.21
N GLY A 18 6.02 -21.45 1.36
CA GLY A 18 4.74 -20.75 1.53
C GLY A 18 4.91 -19.24 1.48
N PHE A 19 6.00 -18.74 2.04
CA PHE A 19 6.40 -17.34 1.94
C PHE A 19 6.74 -16.92 0.50
N ALA A 20 7.56 -17.69 -0.22
CA ALA A 20 7.87 -17.41 -1.62
C ALA A 20 6.61 -17.39 -2.49
N ALA A 21 5.69 -18.34 -2.30
CA ALA A 21 4.40 -18.34 -3.00
C ALA A 21 3.52 -17.13 -2.63
N PHE A 22 3.59 -16.65 -1.39
CA PHE A 22 2.90 -15.43 -0.98
C PHE A 22 3.47 -14.19 -1.69
N ILE A 23 4.79 -14.02 -1.68
CA ILE A 23 5.46 -12.91 -2.36
C ILE A 23 5.16 -12.95 -3.86
N ALA A 24 5.31 -14.11 -4.50
CA ALA A 24 5.03 -14.28 -5.93
C ALA A 24 3.58 -13.89 -6.29
N ARG A 25 2.57 -14.35 -5.52
CA ARG A 25 1.16 -13.95 -5.74
C ARG A 25 0.96 -12.45 -5.68
N ARG A 26 1.63 -11.79 -4.74
CA ARG A 26 1.48 -10.35 -4.56
C ARG A 26 2.21 -9.58 -5.66
N ALA A 27 3.44 -9.98 -5.95
CA ALA A 27 4.24 -9.43 -7.04
C ALA A 27 3.50 -9.52 -8.38
N LEU A 28 2.92 -10.67 -8.72
CA LEU A 28 2.16 -10.86 -9.96
C LEU A 28 0.89 -10.01 -10.04
N ARG A 29 0.35 -9.53 -8.91
CA ARG A 29 -0.83 -8.65 -8.90
C ARG A 29 -0.47 -7.19 -9.15
N THR A 30 0.68 -6.73 -8.65
CA THR A 30 1.03 -5.30 -8.66
C THR A 30 2.12 -4.98 -9.69
N LEU A 31 3.20 -5.78 -9.74
CA LEU A 31 4.38 -5.47 -10.55
C LEU A 31 4.13 -5.43 -12.07
N PRO A 32 3.31 -6.30 -12.69
CA PRO A 32 3.14 -6.26 -14.15
C PRO A 32 2.64 -4.90 -14.65
N LEU A 33 1.63 -4.34 -13.98
CA LEU A 33 1.10 -3.04 -14.36
C LEU A 33 2.06 -1.90 -14.01
N TYR A 34 2.77 -2.00 -12.89
CA TYR A 34 3.84 -1.06 -12.53
C TYR A 34 4.94 -1.00 -13.58
N VAL A 35 5.49 -2.15 -13.99
CA VAL A 35 6.57 -2.26 -14.98
C VAL A 35 6.11 -1.75 -16.34
N LEU A 36 4.85 -2.01 -16.71
CA LEU A 36 4.29 -1.51 -17.96
C LEU A 36 4.18 0.02 -17.96
N TRP A 37 3.66 0.61 -16.89
CA TRP A 37 3.63 2.08 -16.76
C TRP A 37 5.02 2.67 -16.70
N LEU A 38 5.97 2.02 -16.00
CA LEU A 38 7.37 2.43 -16.03
C LEU A 38 7.92 2.46 -17.46
N ALA A 39 7.66 1.42 -18.27
CA ALA A 39 8.10 1.38 -19.66
C ALA A 39 7.47 2.49 -20.50
N VAL A 40 6.16 2.76 -20.33
CA VAL A 40 5.47 3.87 -20.98
C VAL A 40 6.09 5.21 -20.59
N LEU A 41 6.36 5.42 -19.30
CA LEU A 41 6.97 6.65 -18.81
C LEU A 41 8.39 6.83 -19.37
N LEU A 42 9.23 5.79 -19.34
CA LEU A 42 10.59 5.87 -19.90
C LEU A 42 10.58 6.18 -21.41
N ALA A 43 9.55 5.74 -22.14
CA ALA A 43 9.42 5.98 -23.57
C ALA A 43 8.85 7.37 -23.92
N VAL A 44 7.84 7.84 -23.18
CA VAL A 44 7.11 9.08 -23.50
C VAL A 44 7.69 10.29 -22.76
N PHE A 45 8.13 10.09 -21.51
CA PHE A 45 8.69 11.11 -20.63
C PHE A 45 9.99 10.58 -20.03
N PRO A 46 11.09 10.50 -20.81
CA PRO A 46 12.36 10.01 -20.28
C PRO A 46 12.84 10.92 -19.14
N PRO A 47 13.42 10.37 -18.06
CA PRO A 47 13.96 11.16 -16.97
C PRO A 47 15.12 12.03 -17.49
N ARG A 48 15.33 13.19 -16.84
CA ARG A 48 16.42 14.12 -17.20
C ARG A 48 17.82 13.55 -16.87
N GLN A 49 17.86 12.59 -15.95
CA GLN A 49 19.07 11.88 -15.54
C GLN A 49 19.33 10.67 -16.44
N ASP A 50 20.38 9.91 -16.15
CA ASP A 50 20.67 8.65 -16.85
C ASP A 50 19.46 7.70 -16.78
N VAL A 51 18.81 7.51 -17.93
CA VAL A 51 17.60 6.70 -18.13
C VAL A 51 17.83 5.25 -17.67
N LEU A 52 19.01 4.69 -17.94
CA LEU A 52 19.32 3.32 -17.57
C LEU A 52 19.46 3.21 -16.04
N ALA A 53 20.20 4.13 -15.43
CA ALA A 53 20.38 4.13 -13.97
C ALA A 53 19.06 4.31 -13.22
N VAL A 54 18.22 5.26 -13.67
CA VAL A 54 16.89 5.51 -13.08
C VAL A 54 15.97 4.31 -13.30
N GLY A 55 15.91 3.78 -14.53
CA GLY A 55 15.12 2.61 -14.87
C GLY A 55 15.49 1.39 -14.04
N LEU A 56 16.79 1.11 -13.85
CA LEU A 56 17.25 0.00 -13.00
C LEU A 56 16.88 0.18 -11.53
N ARG A 57 16.99 1.40 -10.98
CA ARG A 57 16.58 1.68 -9.60
C ARG A 57 15.08 1.49 -9.39
N LEU A 58 14.25 1.87 -10.36
CA LEU A 58 12.79 1.69 -10.31
C LEU A 58 12.39 0.22 -10.51
N LEU A 59 13.01 -0.48 -11.46
CA LEU A 59 12.78 -1.91 -11.69
C LEU A 59 13.19 -2.77 -10.49
N THR A 60 14.29 -2.43 -9.82
CA THR A 60 14.75 -3.14 -8.61
C THR A 60 14.05 -2.66 -7.34
N LEU A 61 13.19 -1.65 -7.42
CA LEU A 61 12.53 -1.01 -6.27
C LEU A 61 13.55 -0.59 -5.20
N THR A 62 14.65 0.05 -5.61
CA THR A 62 15.73 0.50 -4.70
C THR A 62 15.87 2.03 -4.65
N GLN A 63 15.07 2.75 -5.44
CA GLN A 63 15.16 4.19 -5.64
C GLN A 63 15.02 5.02 -4.36
N ASN A 64 14.28 4.53 -3.36
CA ASN A 64 14.06 5.19 -2.07
C ASN A 64 14.52 4.35 -0.86
N PHE A 65 15.49 3.45 -1.08
CA PHE A 65 15.95 2.55 -0.02
C PHE A 65 16.90 3.25 0.96
N LEU A 66 17.95 3.91 0.45
CA LEU A 66 18.95 4.64 1.26
C LEU A 66 19.04 6.13 0.92
N ALA A 67 18.59 6.53 -0.26
CA ALA A 67 18.52 7.91 -0.70
C ALA A 67 17.05 8.34 -0.78
N PRO A 68 16.74 9.64 -0.56
CA PRO A 68 15.42 10.16 -0.87
C PRO A 68 15.14 10.03 -2.37
N MET A 69 13.85 10.16 -2.73
CA MET A 69 13.48 10.23 -4.14
C MET A 69 14.25 11.34 -4.86
N PRO A 70 14.61 11.13 -6.13
CA PRO A 70 15.18 12.17 -6.97
C PRO A 70 14.37 13.47 -6.91
N ALA A 71 15.05 14.61 -6.96
CA ALA A 71 14.43 15.93 -6.81
C ALA A 71 13.44 16.28 -7.94
N ASP A 72 13.52 15.59 -9.08
CA ASP A 72 12.58 15.71 -10.20
C ASP A 72 11.29 14.90 -9.98
N TYR A 73 11.15 14.18 -8.86
CA TYR A 73 9.97 13.40 -8.50
C TYR A 73 9.52 12.43 -9.60
N TYR A 74 10.46 11.96 -10.42
CA TYR A 74 10.17 11.06 -11.53
C TYR A 74 9.51 9.77 -11.04
N PHE A 75 8.30 9.52 -11.53
CA PHE A 75 7.45 8.42 -11.08
C PHE A 75 7.32 8.34 -9.56
N ALA A 76 7.10 9.50 -8.90
CA ALA A 76 7.11 9.66 -7.45
C ALA A 76 6.31 8.59 -6.72
N VAL A 77 5.10 8.28 -7.16
CA VAL A 77 4.19 7.31 -6.51
C VAL A 77 4.87 5.98 -6.19
N SER A 78 5.87 5.57 -6.98
CA SER A 78 6.62 4.33 -6.77
C SER A 78 7.27 4.19 -5.39
N TRP A 79 7.49 5.29 -4.64
CA TRP A 79 8.09 5.23 -3.30
C TRP A 79 7.31 4.35 -2.33
N SER A 80 5.97 4.44 -2.32
CA SER A 80 5.16 3.66 -1.39
C SER A 80 5.01 2.21 -1.82
N LEU A 81 5.05 1.92 -3.13
CA LEU A 81 5.13 0.55 -3.64
C LEU A 81 6.44 -0.13 -3.22
N THR A 82 7.55 0.61 -3.24
CA THR A 82 8.85 0.11 -2.76
C THR A 82 8.78 -0.24 -1.27
N ILE A 83 8.26 0.67 -0.43
CA ILE A 83 8.07 0.39 1.01
C ILE A 83 7.23 -0.86 1.21
N GLU A 84 6.14 -0.99 0.44
CA GLU A 84 5.27 -2.15 0.52
C GLU A 84 5.99 -3.47 0.18
N CYS A 85 6.75 -3.50 -0.92
CA CYS A 85 7.47 -4.71 -1.34
C CYS A 85 8.54 -5.10 -0.31
N TRP A 86 9.35 -4.14 0.15
CA TRP A 86 10.38 -4.38 1.15
C TRP A 86 9.79 -4.75 2.51
N PHE A 87 8.64 -4.16 2.89
CA PHE A 87 7.95 -4.56 4.10
C PHE A 87 7.60 -6.05 4.07
N TYR A 88 7.00 -6.56 3.01
CA TYR A 88 6.67 -8.00 2.96
C TYR A 88 7.90 -8.89 2.98
N LEU A 89 8.96 -8.51 2.26
CA LEU A 89 10.20 -9.25 2.21
C LEU A 89 10.86 -9.31 3.59
N LEU A 90 11.09 -8.15 4.21
CA LEU A 90 11.76 -8.02 5.48
C LEU A 90 10.92 -8.58 6.63
N PHE A 91 9.64 -8.24 6.70
CA PHE A 91 8.75 -8.71 7.77
C PHE A 91 8.56 -10.22 7.70
N GLY A 92 8.32 -10.76 6.50
CA GLY A 92 8.15 -12.20 6.31
C GLY A 92 9.43 -12.99 6.62
N ALA A 93 10.59 -12.53 6.13
CA ALA A 93 11.86 -13.16 6.43
C ALA A 93 12.20 -13.09 7.93
N ALA A 94 12.07 -11.91 8.55
CA ALA A 94 12.29 -11.74 9.99
C ALA A 94 11.36 -12.63 10.82
N TYR A 95 10.08 -12.74 10.42
CA TYR A 95 9.13 -13.63 11.07
C TYR A 95 9.52 -15.10 10.96
N LEU A 96 9.94 -15.57 9.79
CA LEU A 96 10.36 -16.96 9.60
C LEU A 96 11.62 -17.30 10.40
N VAL A 97 12.62 -16.42 10.40
CA VAL A 97 13.84 -16.58 11.20
C VAL A 97 13.49 -16.61 12.69
N ALA A 98 12.68 -15.66 13.15
CA ALA A 98 12.22 -15.62 14.54
C ALA A 98 11.40 -16.88 14.90
N ALA A 99 10.48 -17.31 14.05
CA ALA A 99 9.65 -18.50 14.32
C ALA A 99 10.45 -19.81 14.31
N HIS A 100 11.63 -19.83 13.68
CA HIS A 100 12.55 -20.98 13.75
C HIS A 100 13.32 -21.01 15.08
N ALA A 101 13.71 -19.84 15.60
CA ALA A 101 14.46 -19.73 16.85
C ALA A 101 13.59 -19.77 18.12
N GLN A 102 12.31 -19.42 18.02
CA GLN A 102 11.39 -19.26 19.16
C GLN A 102 9.95 -19.56 18.75
N ASN A 103 9.05 -19.73 19.73
CA ASN A 103 7.65 -20.04 19.43
C ASN A 103 6.96 -18.93 18.59
N SER A 104 5.94 -19.32 17.82
CA SER A 104 5.24 -18.43 16.88
C SER A 104 4.63 -17.18 17.53
N VAL A 105 4.23 -17.27 18.80
CA VAL A 105 3.67 -16.16 19.58
C VAL A 105 4.75 -15.12 19.91
N ARG A 106 5.91 -15.55 20.41
CA ARG A 106 7.06 -14.68 20.70
C ARG A 106 7.59 -14.08 19.41
N ALA A 107 7.76 -14.89 18.36
CA ALA A 107 8.17 -14.41 17.03
C ALA A 107 7.25 -13.29 16.53
N THR A 108 5.93 -13.49 16.64
CA THR A 108 4.95 -12.46 16.27
C THR A 108 5.13 -11.18 17.10
N ARG A 109 5.31 -11.29 18.43
CA ARG A 109 5.48 -10.12 19.30
C ARG A 109 6.75 -9.34 18.96
N TRP A 110 7.88 -10.04 18.78
CA TRP A 110 9.15 -9.42 18.46
C TRP A 110 9.15 -8.77 17.08
N CYS A 111 8.57 -9.41 16.05
CA CYS A 111 8.46 -8.78 14.74
C CYS A 111 7.56 -7.54 14.77
N LEU A 112 6.42 -7.59 15.46
CA LEU A 112 5.55 -6.41 15.60
C LEU A 112 6.25 -5.29 16.36
N ALA A 113 6.92 -5.59 17.48
CA ALA A 113 7.66 -4.60 18.25
C ALA A 113 8.82 -4.00 17.44
N GLY A 114 9.63 -4.85 16.79
CA GLY A 114 10.78 -4.42 15.99
C GLY A 114 10.37 -3.53 14.83
N PHE A 115 9.37 -3.92 14.04
CA PHE A 115 8.92 -3.13 12.89
C PHE A 115 8.13 -1.88 13.28
N LEU A 116 7.60 -1.79 14.50
CA LEU A 116 6.97 -0.56 15.01
C LEU A 116 8.00 0.39 15.62
N LEU A 117 8.92 -0.13 16.42
CA LEU A 117 9.88 0.67 17.18
C LEU A 117 11.10 1.08 16.36
N ALA A 118 11.61 0.23 15.46
CA ALA A 118 12.83 0.55 14.72
C ALA A 118 12.69 1.79 13.81
N PRO A 119 11.61 1.94 13.00
CA PRO A 119 11.41 3.16 12.22
C PRO A 119 11.17 4.39 13.11
N LEU A 120 10.47 4.22 14.23
CA LEU A 120 10.24 5.30 15.18
C LEU A 120 11.54 5.80 15.81
N ILE A 121 12.38 4.88 16.29
CA ILE A 121 13.71 5.21 16.83
C ILE A 121 14.56 5.88 15.75
N ALA A 122 14.52 5.39 14.50
CA ALA A 122 15.23 6.01 13.39
C ALA A 122 14.76 7.46 13.17
N ARG A 123 13.44 7.72 13.17
CA ARG A 123 12.88 9.08 13.06
C ARG A 123 13.28 9.99 14.22
N LEU A 124 13.34 9.45 15.45
CA LEU A 124 13.76 10.22 16.64
C LEU A 124 15.26 10.57 16.61
N LEU A 125 16.11 9.68 16.10
CA LEU A 125 17.56 9.89 16.08
C LEU A 125 18.06 10.69 14.86
N TYR A 126 17.45 10.48 13.69
CA TYR A 126 17.95 11.02 12.42
C TYR A 126 16.99 12.00 11.73
N GLY A 127 15.90 12.37 12.41
CA GLY A 127 14.81 13.16 11.85
C GLY A 127 13.88 12.33 10.96
N ASP A 128 12.66 12.84 10.73
CA ASP A 128 11.73 12.19 9.80
C ASP A 128 12.21 12.37 8.36
N LYS A 129 12.43 11.25 7.68
CA LYS A 129 12.81 11.20 6.27
C LYS A 129 11.63 10.59 5.50
N PRO A 130 10.71 11.43 4.98
CA PRO A 130 9.53 10.94 4.28
C PRO A 130 9.95 10.10 3.07
N ALA A 131 9.15 9.08 2.78
CA ALA A 131 9.35 8.15 1.66
C ALA A 131 10.61 7.24 1.73
N LEU A 132 11.49 7.33 2.72
CA LEU A 132 12.60 6.36 2.87
C LEU A 132 12.11 5.06 3.50
N VAL A 133 12.53 3.93 2.92
CA VAL A 133 12.10 2.59 3.37
C VAL A 133 12.32 2.36 4.87
N PRO A 134 13.53 2.54 5.46
CA PRO A 134 13.77 2.22 6.87
C PRO A 134 12.93 3.05 7.85
N PHE A 135 12.49 4.24 7.42
CA PHE A 135 11.72 5.19 8.23
C PHE A 135 10.21 5.02 8.08
N ARG A 136 9.73 4.03 7.32
CA ARG A 136 8.30 3.88 6.97
C ARG A 136 7.78 2.44 7.01
N LEU A 137 8.61 1.48 7.41
CA LEU A 137 8.18 0.08 7.49
C LEU A 137 7.03 -0.15 8.50
N ASP A 138 6.84 0.77 9.44
CA ASP A 138 5.78 0.73 10.44
C ASP A 138 4.39 1.10 9.90
N ASP A 139 4.31 1.82 8.76
CA ASP A 139 3.03 2.24 8.17
C ASP A 139 2.12 1.04 7.83
N LEU A 140 2.70 -0.10 7.47
CA LEU A 140 1.97 -1.32 7.13
C LEU A 140 1.67 -2.21 8.34
N ILE A 141 2.35 -2.00 9.47
CA ILE A 141 2.16 -2.79 10.70
C ILE A 141 0.76 -2.59 11.28
N TYR A 142 0.18 -1.40 11.16
CA TYR A 142 -1.17 -1.12 11.67
C TYR A 142 -2.23 -1.99 11.00
N GLY A 143 -2.10 -2.27 9.70
CA GLY A 143 -2.97 -3.22 9.00
C GLY A 143 -2.79 -4.68 9.46
N VAL A 144 -1.58 -5.04 9.88
CA VAL A 144 -1.28 -6.35 10.49
C VAL A 144 -1.91 -6.45 11.89
N LEU A 145 -1.77 -5.41 12.70
CA LEU A 145 -2.37 -5.32 14.03
C LEU A 145 -3.90 -5.39 13.95
N PHE A 146 -4.51 -4.62 13.05
CA PHE A 146 -5.95 -4.65 12.83
C PHE A 146 -6.45 -6.06 12.46
N ALA A 147 -5.79 -6.74 11.52
CA ALA A 147 -6.20 -8.10 11.15
C ALA A 147 -6.08 -9.10 12.31
N LYS A 148 -5.07 -8.93 13.18
CA LYS A 148 -4.89 -9.75 14.38
C LYS A 148 -5.98 -9.49 15.42
N LEU A 149 -6.37 -8.22 15.60
CA LEU A 149 -7.50 -7.85 16.46
C LEU A 149 -8.81 -8.43 15.92
N ALA A 150 -9.01 -8.36 14.60
CA ALA A 150 -10.18 -8.92 13.93
C ALA A 150 -10.25 -10.44 14.02
N ALA A 151 -9.13 -11.14 13.86
CA ALA A 151 -9.07 -12.60 14.01
C ALA A 151 -9.34 -13.08 15.45
N ARG A 152 -9.25 -12.18 16.44
CA ARG A 152 -9.50 -12.48 17.86
C ARG A 152 -10.88 -12.03 18.35
N ASN A 153 -11.74 -11.51 17.48
CA ASN A 153 -13.02 -10.90 17.88
C ASN A 153 -12.86 -9.91 19.05
N SER A 154 -11.87 -9.01 18.94
CA SER A 154 -11.60 -8.02 19.98
C SER A 154 -12.81 -7.11 20.23
N ARG A 155 -13.04 -6.73 21.49
CA ARG A 155 -14.08 -5.78 21.91
C ARG A 155 -14.05 -4.44 21.17
N LEU A 156 -12.89 -4.04 20.65
CA LEU A 156 -12.77 -2.82 19.84
C LEU A 156 -13.66 -2.87 18.59
N LEU A 157 -13.88 -4.07 18.03
CA LEU A 157 -14.76 -4.23 16.87
C LEU A 157 -16.23 -4.05 17.22
N ASP A 158 -16.61 -4.10 18.50
CA ASP A 158 -17.99 -3.94 18.96
C ASP A 158 -18.43 -2.46 18.95
N TYR A 159 -17.47 -1.52 18.94
CA TYR A 159 -17.71 -0.08 19.00
C TYR A 159 -17.22 0.66 17.74
N PRO A 160 -17.71 0.31 16.54
CA PRO A 160 -17.22 0.85 15.27
C PRO A 160 -17.36 2.38 15.18
N ARG A 161 -18.47 2.94 15.68
CA ARG A 161 -18.71 4.40 15.65
C ARG A 161 -17.73 5.16 16.55
N ALA A 162 -17.46 4.62 17.74
CA ALA A 162 -16.49 5.23 18.66
C ALA A 162 -15.08 5.18 18.06
N CYS A 163 -14.67 4.05 17.47
CA CYS A 163 -13.39 3.95 16.78
C CYS A 163 -13.29 4.92 15.59
N PHE A 164 -14.35 5.08 14.80
CA PHE A 164 -14.38 6.03 13.70
C PHE A 164 -14.24 7.49 14.17
N ILE A 165 -15.01 7.89 15.18
CA ILE A 165 -14.93 9.25 15.75
C ILE A 165 -13.53 9.50 16.33
N ALA A 166 -12.99 8.54 17.09
CA ALA A 166 -11.65 8.64 17.63
C ALA A 166 -10.59 8.72 16.53
N GLY A 167 -10.69 7.89 15.48
CA GLY A 167 -9.80 7.92 14.33
C GLY A 167 -9.84 9.27 13.60
N LEU A 168 -11.03 9.79 13.34
CA LEU A 168 -11.22 11.10 12.72
C LEU A 168 -10.65 12.22 13.60
N ALA A 169 -10.90 12.20 14.91
CA ALA A 169 -10.35 13.17 15.85
C ALA A 169 -8.81 13.16 15.81
N VAL A 170 -8.18 11.98 15.86
CA VAL A 170 -6.73 11.82 15.76
C VAL A 170 -6.17 12.39 14.44
N VAL A 171 -6.82 12.12 13.30
CA VAL A 171 -6.42 12.67 12.00
C VAL A 171 -6.56 14.19 11.96
N THR A 172 -7.63 14.74 12.53
CA THR A 172 -7.84 16.20 12.56
C THR A 172 -6.88 16.92 13.51
N MET A 173 -6.50 16.30 14.63
CA MET A 173 -5.55 16.87 15.59
C MET A 173 -4.14 17.02 15.00
N LEU A 174 -3.78 16.19 14.02
CA LEU A 174 -2.52 16.35 13.29
C LEU A 174 -2.47 17.64 12.48
N GLY A 175 -3.62 18.08 11.93
CA GLY A 175 -3.70 19.35 11.21
C GLY A 175 -3.50 20.59 12.09
N ALA A 176 -3.42 20.41 13.41
CA ALA A 176 -3.17 21.49 14.38
C ALA A 176 -1.70 21.54 14.86
N ASP A 177 -0.80 20.74 14.28
CA ASP A 177 0.65 20.71 14.59
C ASP A 177 1.00 20.46 16.08
N LEU A 178 0.10 19.82 16.84
CA LEU A 178 0.24 19.60 18.28
C LEU A 178 1.20 18.46 18.67
N LEU A 179 1.86 17.82 17.71
CA LEU A 179 2.66 16.61 17.92
C LEU A 179 4.10 16.80 17.46
N ILE A 180 5.02 16.05 18.08
CA ILE A 180 6.40 15.99 17.59
C ILE A 180 6.45 15.38 16.17
N PRO A 181 7.21 15.96 15.21
CA PRO A 181 7.23 15.52 13.82
C PRO A 181 7.47 14.01 13.63
N ALA A 182 8.33 13.42 14.47
CA ALA A 182 8.64 11.99 14.42
C ALA A 182 7.43 11.04 14.64
N LEU A 183 6.36 11.53 15.28
CA LEU A 183 5.12 10.79 15.56
C LEU A 183 3.99 11.08 14.58
N HIS A 184 4.11 12.09 13.72
CA HIS A 184 3.03 12.51 12.80
C HIS A 184 2.55 11.34 11.95
N SER A 185 3.49 10.62 11.36
CA SER A 185 3.23 9.48 10.48
C SER A 185 2.51 8.33 11.21
N ASN A 186 3.02 7.92 12.39
CA ASN A 186 2.37 6.90 13.21
C ASN A 186 0.96 7.29 13.62
N THR A 187 0.77 8.55 13.99
CA THR A 187 -0.51 9.07 14.45
C THR A 187 -1.52 9.08 13.31
N LEU A 188 -1.09 9.48 12.10
CA LEU A 188 -1.94 9.51 10.92
C LEU A 188 -2.41 8.09 10.57
N VAL A 189 -1.46 7.15 10.48
CA VAL A 189 -1.77 5.76 10.14
C VAL A 189 -2.60 5.09 11.24
N ALA A 190 -2.34 5.38 12.52
CA ALA A 190 -3.15 4.89 13.64
C ALA A 190 -4.58 5.44 13.58
N GLY A 191 -4.76 6.75 13.32
CA GLY A 191 -6.06 7.38 13.15
C GLY A 191 -6.85 6.75 11.99
N CYS A 192 -6.20 6.57 10.83
CA CYS A 192 -6.77 5.85 9.69
C CYS A 192 -7.12 4.40 10.02
N ALA A 193 -6.27 3.68 10.76
CA ALA A 193 -6.52 2.30 11.16
C ALA A 193 -7.72 2.17 12.12
N LEU A 194 -7.95 3.17 12.97
CA LEU A 194 -9.12 3.25 13.86
C LEU A 194 -10.45 3.41 13.10
N CYS A 195 -10.41 3.87 11.84
CA CYS A 195 -11.61 3.92 10.99
C CYS A 195 -11.98 2.54 10.40
N LEU A 196 -11.07 1.56 10.41
CA LEU A 196 -11.29 0.24 9.79
C LEU A 196 -12.43 -0.58 10.40
N PRO A 197 -12.66 -0.63 11.73
CA PRO A 197 -13.83 -1.31 12.31
C PRO A 197 -15.16 -0.83 11.74
N ALA A 198 -15.31 0.48 11.52
CA ALA A 198 -16.51 1.04 10.89
C ALA A 198 -16.57 0.69 9.40
N ALA A 199 -15.46 0.85 8.68
CA ALA A 199 -15.39 0.55 7.25
C ALA A 199 -15.77 -0.90 6.91
N VAL A 200 -15.33 -1.87 7.72
CA VAL A 200 -15.63 -3.30 7.51
C VAL A 200 -17.11 -3.64 7.74
N ARG A 201 -17.85 -2.83 8.49
CA ARG A 201 -19.29 -3.04 8.74
C ARG A 201 -20.19 -2.40 7.68
N ILE A 202 -19.62 -1.72 6.67
CA ILE A 202 -20.39 -1.13 5.58
C ILE A 202 -20.84 -2.25 4.63
N ASN A 203 -22.06 -2.74 4.83
CA ASN A 203 -22.65 -3.80 4.01
C ASN A 203 -23.57 -3.26 2.91
N HIS A 204 -24.08 -2.04 3.06
CA HIS A 204 -25.01 -1.41 2.12
C HIS A 204 -24.56 0.01 1.81
N LEU A 205 -24.56 0.34 0.52
CA LEU A 205 -24.36 1.69 0.02
C LEU A 205 -25.47 1.98 -1.00
N ALA A 206 -26.05 3.17 -0.95
CA ALA A 206 -27.06 3.58 -1.92
C ALA A 206 -26.50 3.44 -3.35
N GLN A 207 -27.30 2.96 -4.30
CA GLN A 207 -26.81 2.59 -5.63
C GLN A 207 -26.07 3.75 -6.34
N TRP A 208 -26.55 4.98 -6.18
CA TRP A 208 -25.94 6.18 -6.76
C TRP A 208 -24.53 6.47 -6.22
N LEU A 209 -24.21 6.06 -4.99
CA LEU A 209 -22.86 6.10 -4.42
C LEU A 209 -22.05 4.83 -4.77
N ALA A 210 -22.72 3.67 -4.79
CA ALA A 210 -22.07 2.39 -4.98
C ALA A 210 -21.44 2.25 -6.37
N VAL A 211 -22.08 2.81 -7.40
CA VAL A 211 -21.54 2.80 -8.78
C VAL A 211 -20.20 3.54 -8.89
N PRO A 212 -20.11 4.85 -8.56
CA PRO A 212 -18.84 5.57 -8.66
C PRO A 212 -17.78 5.01 -7.71
N VAL A 213 -18.13 4.62 -6.48
CA VAL A 213 -17.17 4.00 -5.55
C VAL A 213 -16.59 2.71 -6.11
N ARG A 214 -17.41 1.83 -6.68
CA ARG A 214 -16.91 0.59 -7.31
C ARG A 214 -16.05 0.88 -8.55
N TRP A 215 -16.41 1.90 -9.33
CA TRP A 215 -15.61 2.32 -10.47
C TRP A 215 -14.23 2.79 -10.01
N ILE A 216 -14.16 3.74 -9.06
CA ILE A 216 -12.88 4.22 -8.51
C ILE A 216 -12.08 3.08 -7.89
N ALA A 217 -12.72 2.24 -7.07
CA ALA A 217 -12.04 1.15 -6.38
C ALA A 217 -11.38 0.15 -7.34
N SER A 218 -12.04 -0.17 -8.46
CA SER A 218 -11.52 -1.10 -9.45
C SER A 218 -10.42 -0.53 -10.35
N ARG A 219 -10.31 0.80 -10.46
CA ARG A 219 -9.21 1.47 -11.19
C ARG A 219 -8.18 2.12 -10.26
N SER A 220 -8.35 1.97 -8.95
CA SER A 220 -7.58 2.70 -7.94
C SER A 220 -6.07 2.51 -8.09
N TYR A 221 -5.63 1.32 -8.51
CA TYR A 221 -4.21 1.06 -8.71
C TYR A 221 -3.64 1.77 -9.95
N ALA A 222 -4.32 1.69 -11.10
CA ALA A 222 -3.92 2.43 -12.29
C ALA A 222 -3.96 3.95 -12.06
N LEU A 223 -5.02 4.47 -11.43
CA LEU A 223 -5.14 5.86 -11.00
C LEU A 223 -3.94 6.27 -10.12
N TYR A 224 -3.64 5.46 -9.12
CA TYR A 224 -2.51 5.69 -8.22
C TYR A 224 -1.18 5.74 -8.99
N LEU A 225 -0.93 4.87 -9.97
CA LEU A 225 0.33 4.88 -10.72
C LEU A 225 0.54 6.15 -11.56
N ILE A 226 -0.53 6.78 -12.04
CA ILE A 226 -0.41 7.82 -13.07
C ILE A 226 -0.71 9.23 -12.58
N HIS A 227 -1.53 9.40 -11.54
CA HIS A 227 -2.08 10.72 -11.18
C HIS A 227 -1.00 11.77 -10.86
N LEU A 228 0.06 11.43 -10.10
CA LEU A 228 1.11 12.41 -9.79
C LEU A 228 1.95 12.77 -11.01
N THR A 229 2.24 11.79 -11.88
CA THR A 229 2.99 12.05 -13.12
C THR A 229 2.19 12.95 -14.07
N ILE A 230 0.88 12.72 -14.19
CA ILE A 230 0.03 13.63 -14.97
C ILE A 230 -0.02 15.02 -14.33
N LEU A 231 -0.13 15.12 -13.01
CA LEU A 231 -0.17 16.41 -12.34
C LEU A 231 1.13 17.19 -12.50
N ALA A 232 2.28 16.57 -12.21
CA ALA A 232 3.58 17.23 -12.23
C ALA A 232 4.11 17.40 -13.67
N ASP A 233 4.24 16.30 -14.42
CA ASP A 233 4.93 16.36 -15.71
C ASP A 233 4.02 16.91 -16.81
N VAL A 234 2.73 16.55 -16.84
CA VAL A 234 1.83 17.00 -17.91
C VAL A 234 1.19 18.35 -17.59
N VAL A 235 0.59 18.51 -16.42
CA VAL A 235 -0.17 19.73 -16.10
C VAL A 235 0.74 20.86 -15.64
N GLU A 236 1.59 20.63 -14.64
CA GLU A 236 2.42 21.69 -14.07
C GLU A 236 3.50 22.15 -15.06
N ILE A 237 4.35 21.23 -15.53
CA ILE A 237 5.50 21.58 -16.37
C ILE A 237 5.04 22.01 -17.77
N ASN A 238 4.15 21.25 -18.42
CA ASN A 238 3.86 21.47 -19.84
C ASN A 238 2.71 22.45 -20.11
N PHE A 239 1.75 22.63 -19.20
CA PHE A 239 0.59 23.51 -19.44
C PHE A 239 0.56 24.76 -18.56
N TRP A 240 0.83 24.60 -17.26
CA TRP A 240 0.76 25.69 -16.29
C TRP A 240 1.95 26.64 -16.41
N GLN A 241 3.17 26.13 -16.28
CA GLN A 241 4.39 26.95 -16.27
C GLN A 241 4.65 27.61 -17.64
N THR A 242 4.22 26.98 -18.73
CA THR A 242 4.31 27.52 -20.09
C THR A 242 3.23 28.55 -20.42
N GLY A 243 2.17 28.64 -19.60
CA GLY A 243 1.01 29.50 -19.85
C GLY A 243 0.14 29.04 -21.03
N LEU A 244 0.29 27.80 -21.50
CA LEU A 244 -0.46 27.28 -22.66
C LEU A 244 -1.96 27.10 -22.37
N LEU A 245 -2.32 26.80 -21.12
CA LEU A 245 -3.71 26.63 -20.70
C LEU A 245 -4.04 27.51 -19.48
N PRO A 246 -5.28 28.03 -19.39
CA PRO A 246 -5.72 28.74 -18.19
C PRO A 246 -5.89 27.78 -17.01
N VAL A 247 -5.81 28.30 -15.78
CA VAL A 247 -5.89 27.52 -14.52
C VAL A 247 -7.05 26.51 -14.51
N PRO A 248 -8.30 26.88 -14.88
CA PRO A 248 -9.42 25.95 -14.82
C PRO A 248 -9.26 24.77 -15.78
N ALA A 249 -8.63 25.00 -16.94
CA ALA A 249 -8.34 23.93 -17.90
C ALA A 249 -7.25 22.99 -17.37
N CYS A 250 -6.21 23.52 -16.73
CA CYS A 250 -5.19 22.70 -16.05
C CYS A 250 -5.81 21.79 -14.98
N ILE A 251 -6.71 22.33 -14.15
CA ILE A 251 -7.44 21.55 -13.15
C ILE A 251 -8.29 20.46 -13.81
N ALA A 252 -9.03 20.80 -14.87
CA ALA A 252 -9.85 19.83 -15.59
C ALA A 252 -9.00 18.69 -16.18
N VAL A 253 -7.86 19.00 -16.78
CA VAL A 253 -6.92 17.99 -17.30
C VAL A 253 -6.38 17.13 -16.16
N ALA A 254 -5.94 17.74 -15.05
CA ALA A 254 -5.41 17.02 -13.89
C ALA A 254 -6.42 16.04 -13.28
N MET A 255 -7.73 16.34 -13.33
CA MET A 255 -8.75 15.45 -12.78
C MET A 255 -9.24 14.39 -13.79
N LEU A 256 -9.45 14.79 -15.05
CA LEU A 256 -10.08 13.93 -16.05
C LEU A 256 -9.10 13.00 -16.75
N LEU A 257 -7.88 13.46 -17.05
CA LEU A 257 -6.91 12.69 -17.81
C LEU A 257 -6.45 11.42 -17.06
N PRO A 258 -6.13 11.47 -15.74
CA PRO A 258 -5.85 10.24 -14.99
C PRO A 258 -7.03 9.28 -14.98
N CYS A 259 -8.27 9.77 -14.85
CA CYS A 259 -9.45 8.92 -14.88
C CYS A 259 -9.60 8.18 -16.22
N LEU A 260 -9.39 8.88 -17.32
CA LEU A 260 -9.46 8.32 -18.66
C LEU A 260 -8.35 7.27 -18.90
N LEU A 261 -7.10 7.62 -18.58
CA LEU A 261 -5.96 6.73 -18.74
C LEU A 261 -6.06 5.50 -17.83
N ALA A 262 -6.57 5.65 -16.62
CA ALA A 262 -6.80 4.54 -15.71
C ALA A 262 -7.92 3.62 -16.22
N GLU A 263 -9.00 4.15 -16.80
CA GLU A 263 -10.03 3.33 -17.46
C GLU A 263 -9.45 2.51 -18.61
N LEU A 264 -8.65 3.15 -19.45
CA LEU A 264 -8.03 2.51 -20.61
C LEU A 264 -7.04 1.43 -20.17
N SER A 265 -6.17 1.77 -19.21
CA SER A 265 -5.24 0.84 -18.58
C SER A 265 -5.96 -0.35 -17.93
N TYR A 266 -7.08 -0.10 -17.23
CA TYR A 266 -7.84 -1.16 -16.60
C TYR A 266 -8.42 -2.14 -17.61
N ARG A 267 -9.02 -1.64 -18.70
CA ARG A 267 -9.66 -2.48 -19.72
C ARG A 267 -8.65 -3.25 -20.56
N LEU A 268 -7.57 -2.58 -20.98
CA LEU A 268 -6.62 -3.13 -21.94
C LEU A 268 -5.52 -3.96 -21.29
N LEU A 269 -5.16 -3.65 -20.04
CA LEU A 269 -3.95 -4.21 -19.40
C LEU A 269 -4.31 -4.96 -18.12
N GLU A 270 -4.91 -4.29 -17.15
CA GLU A 270 -5.15 -4.86 -15.82
C GLU A 270 -6.12 -6.04 -15.87
N ARG A 271 -7.27 -5.89 -16.54
CA ARG A 271 -8.30 -6.94 -16.62
C ARG A 271 -7.82 -8.20 -17.34
N PRO A 272 -7.12 -8.12 -18.49
CA PRO A 272 -6.51 -9.31 -19.12
C PRO A 272 -5.47 -9.98 -18.22
N LEU A 273 -4.58 -9.22 -17.59
CA LEU A 273 -3.55 -9.77 -16.70
C LEU A 273 -4.15 -10.50 -15.50
N LEU A 274 -5.20 -9.94 -14.89
CA LEU A 274 -5.92 -10.59 -13.80
C LEU A 274 -6.60 -11.90 -14.23
N ARG A 275 -7.19 -11.94 -15.43
CA ARG A 275 -7.79 -13.17 -15.97
C ARG A 275 -6.77 -14.27 -16.22
N LEU A 276 -5.60 -13.93 -16.76
CA LEU A 276 -4.51 -14.89 -16.95
C LEU A 276 -4.03 -15.46 -15.61
N HIS A 277 -3.95 -14.61 -14.59
CA HIS A 277 -3.61 -15.04 -13.24
C HIS A 277 -4.63 -16.03 -12.67
N GLU A 278 -5.93 -15.72 -12.79
CA GLU A 278 -7.01 -16.61 -12.34
C GLU A 278 -7.01 -17.95 -13.10
N ALA A 279 -6.80 -17.93 -14.42
CA ALA A 279 -6.77 -19.11 -15.28
C ALA A 279 -5.55 -20.02 -15.03
N SER A 280 -4.41 -19.46 -14.60
CA SER A 280 -3.18 -20.23 -14.33
C SER A 280 -3.28 -21.22 -13.15
N GLY A 281 -4.43 -21.27 -12.45
CA GLY A 281 -4.66 -22.19 -11.33
C GLY A 281 -3.78 -21.93 -10.10
N PHE A 282 -3.00 -20.84 -10.10
CA PHE A 282 -2.13 -20.44 -9.01
C PHE A 282 -2.90 -20.11 -7.71
N THR A 283 -4.21 -19.86 -7.84
CA THR A 283 -5.19 -19.71 -6.75
C THR A 283 -5.82 -21.03 -6.29
N SER A 284 -5.87 -22.06 -7.15
CA SER A 284 -6.63 -23.31 -6.93
C SER A 284 -5.90 -24.38 -6.11
N ARG A 285 -4.58 -24.27 -5.89
CA ARG A 285 -3.80 -25.31 -5.17
C ARG A 285 -3.72 -25.11 -3.65
N TYR A 286 -4.63 -24.36 -3.04
CA TYR A 286 -4.65 -24.20 -1.59
C TYR A 286 -6.08 -24.24 -1.05
N HIS A 287 -6.56 -25.45 -0.74
CA HIS A 287 -7.70 -25.63 0.16
C HIS A 287 -7.21 -25.48 1.61
N PRO A 288 -7.70 -24.50 2.39
CA PRO A 288 -7.56 -24.60 3.84
C PRO A 288 -8.27 -25.89 4.31
N PRO A 289 -7.74 -26.60 5.32
CA PRO A 289 -8.45 -27.75 5.88
C PRO A 289 -9.86 -27.32 6.31
N ALA A 290 -10.86 -28.10 5.90
CA ALA A 290 -12.25 -27.91 6.27
C ALA A 290 -12.36 -27.96 7.80
N GLY A 291 -12.64 -26.82 8.43
CA GLY A 291 -12.74 -26.72 9.89
C GLY A 291 -12.53 -25.31 10.45
N ALA A 292 -11.99 -24.36 9.68
CA ALA A 292 -11.70 -23.00 10.19
C ALA A 292 -12.84 -21.97 9.99
N ILE A 293 -14.00 -22.37 9.47
CA ILE A 293 -15.14 -21.46 9.23
C ILE A 293 -16.44 -22.17 9.61
N SER A 294 -16.57 -22.55 10.88
CA SER A 294 -17.88 -22.85 11.48
C SER A 294 -18.01 -22.05 12.78
N GLY A 295 -18.13 -20.73 12.63
CA GLY A 295 -18.66 -19.86 13.67
C GLY A 295 -20.09 -19.55 13.31
N THR A 296 -21.00 -20.42 13.76
CA THR A 296 -22.44 -20.19 13.75
C THR A 296 -22.76 -18.91 14.53
N ALA A 297 -23.41 -17.96 13.86
CA ALA A 297 -24.04 -16.83 14.51
C ALA A 297 -25.31 -17.29 15.24
N PRO A 298 -25.58 -16.83 16.48
CA PRO A 298 -26.92 -16.43 16.86
C PRO A 298 -27.26 -15.05 16.30
#